data_AF-A0A2H4VH58-F1
#
_entry.id   AF-A0A2H4VH58-F1
#
_cell.length_a   1.000
_cell.length_b   1.000
_cell.length_c   1.000
_cell.angle_alpha   90.00
_cell.angle_beta   90.00
_cell.angle_gamma   90.00
#
_symmetry.space_group_name_H-M   'P 1'
#
loop_
_entity.id
_entity.type
_entity.pdbx_description
1 polymer ?
#
loop_
_entity_poly.entity_id
_entity_poly.type
_entity_poly.pdbx_seq_one_letter_code
_entity_poly.pdbx_strand_id
1 'polypeptide(L)'
;MKWQVILLIVLALFGGYLVISTATGLVEPVGRLGLVKLANPDMYPGHPHSQLLAEYATERGSKCALVVHFAGDSNYRSYMEGDVYIIEMAFIDTSGTGAEGPTDYMDSLKLAFFGVPDGRYKFKADGQTFNNWNDARKHIKKLAAKNGQQGPIPMVWHGTARSGNPIIVQGCGFPLYFYITWQEYGPVAAYYYTIKGILTPYLNLPFRNYELQHASELQYYYTHHMLDYQ
;
A
#
# COMPACT_ATOMS: atom_id res chain seq x y z
N MET A 1 0.61 -39.82 5.82
CA MET A 1 -0.16 -39.57 7.06
C MET A 1 0.56 -38.68 8.07
N LYS A 2 1.70 -39.06 8.70
CA LYS A 2 2.33 -38.20 9.75
C LYS A 2 2.78 -36.82 9.26
N TRP A 3 3.36 -36.73 8.07
CA TRP A 3 3.80 -35.45 7.48
C TRP A 3 2.64 -34.51 7.14
N GLN A 4 1.50 -35.05 6.70
CA GLN A 4 0.30 -34.26 6.39
C GLN A 4 -0.28 -33.63 7.66
N VAL A 5 -0.28 -34.36 8.77
CA VAL A 5 -0.73 -33.82 10.07
C VAL A 5 0.22 -32.73 10.56
N ILE A 6 1.53 -32.94 10.46
CA ILE A 6 2.53 -31.90 10.79
C ILE A 6 2.33 -30.65 9.94
N LEU A 7 2.14 -30.82 8.62
CA LEU A 7 1.86 -29.71 7.71
C LEU A 7 0.58 -28.95 8.11
N LEU A 8 -0.50 -29.66 8.42
CA LEU A 8 -1.75 -29.03 8.87
C LEU A 8 -1.58 -28.25 10.18
N ILE A 9 -0.82 -28.79 11.13
CA ILE A 9 -0.50 -28.08 12.39
C ILE A 9 0.29 -26.80 12.09
N VAL A 10 1.32 -26.87 11.24
CA VAL A 10 2.12 -25.70 10.87
C VAL A 10 1.26 -24.64 10.17
N LEU A 11 0.39 -25.05 9.24
CA LEU A 11 -0.54 -24.14 8.55
C LEU A 11 -1.55 -23.53 9.53
N ALA A 12 -2.05 -24.29 10.49
CA ALA A 12 -2.97 -23.79 11.51
C ALA A 12 -2.30 -22.79 12.45
N LEU A 13 -1.07 -23.07 12.91
CA LEU A 13 -0.29 -22.14 13.73
C LEU A 13 0.04 -20.87 12.96
N PHE A 14 0.44 -21.01 11.70
CA PHE A 14 0.73 -19.86 10.84
C PHE A 14 -0.52 -19.02 10.57
N GLY A 15 -1.64 -19.65 10.23
CA GLY A 15 -2.93 -18.98 10.04
C GLY A 15 -3.40 -18.27 11.31
N GLY A 16 -3.31 -18.93 12.47
CA GLY A 16 -3.64 -18.35 13.77
C GLY A 16 -2.76 -17.14 14.10
N TYR A 17 -1.45 -17.24 13.86
CA TYR A 17 -0.53 -16.12 14.01
C TYR A 17 -0.90 -14.93 13.12
N LEU A 18 -1.21 -15.16 11.84
CA LEU A 18 -1.62 -14.09 10.92
C LEU A 18 -2.90 -13.40 11.40
N VAL A 19 -3.93 -14.17 11.79
CA VAL A 19 -5.21 -13.60 12.27
C VAL A 19 -5.03 -12.79 13.56
N ILE A 20 -4.28 -13.30 14.53
CA ILE A 20 -4.08 -12.63 15.82
C ILE A 20 -3.23 -11.37 15.64
N SER A 21 -2.15 -11.46 14.86
CA SER A 21 -1.25 -10.34 14.63
C SER A 21 -1.96 -9.21 13.91
N THR A 22 -2.69 -9.47 12.82
CA THR A 22 -3.41 -8.40 12.12
C THR A 22 -4.53 -7.81 12.93
N ALA A 23 -5.27 -8.60 13.72
CA ALA A 23 -6.34 -8.08 14.58
C ALA A 23 -5.84 -7.09 15.65
N THR A 24 -4.55 -7.09 15.98
CA THR A 24 -3.96 -6.27 17.05
C THR A 24 -3.00 -5.18 16.55
N GLY A 25 -2.58 -5.23 15.29
CA GLY A 25 -1.69 -4.24 14.70
C GLY A 25 -2.40 -2.96 14.23
N LEU A 26 -1.62 -2.00 13.76
CA LEU A 26 -2.16 -0.72 13.27
C LEU A 26 -2.95 -0.89 11.97
N VAL A 27 -2.54 -1.80 11.09
CA VAL A 27 -3.01 -1.86 9.69
C VAL A 27 -3.44 -3.26 9.27
N GLU A 28 -4.51 -3.41 8.51
CA GLU A 28 -4.80 -4.66 7.81
C GLU A 28 -4.13 -4.60 6.42
N PRO A 29 -3.12 -5.43 6.11
CA PRO A 29 -2.46 -5.37 4.80
C PRO A 29 -3.37 -5.99 3.72
N VAL A 30 -3.93 -5.15 2.86
CA VAL A 30 -4.89 -5.55 1.81
C VAL A 30 -4.17 -5.91 0.51
N GLY A 31 -3.32 -5.02 0.01
CA GLY A 31 -2.56 -5.27 -1.21
C GLY A 31 -2.41 -4.06 -2.13
N ARG A 32 -2.29 -4.35 -3.43
CA ARG A 32 -2.20 -3.34 -4.49
C ARG A 32 -3.56 -2.76 -4.81
N LEU A 33 -3.67 -1.43 -4.85
CA LEU A 33 -4.93 -0.73 -5.14
C LEU A 33 -5.30 -0.78 -6.62
N GLY A 34 -4.35 -0.60 -7.53
CA GLY A 34 -4.55 -0.57 -8.98
C GLY A 34 -3.31 -0.96 -9.77
N LEU A 35 -3.49 -1.36 -11.03
CA LEU A 35 -2.40 -1.69 -11.95
C LEU A 35 -1.91 -0.44 -12.69
N VAL A 36 -2.84 0.39 -13.16
CA VAL A 36 -2.58 1.60 -13.97
C VAL A 36 -3.35 2.79 -13.42
N LYS A 37 -2.90 4.02 -13.68
CA LYS A 37 -3.66 5.21 -13.32
C LYS A 37 -4.87 5.40 -14.23
N LEU A 38 -6.01 5.74 -13.64
CA LEU A 38 -7.24 6.14 -14.34
C LEU A 38 -7.45 7.66 -14.33
N ALA A 39 -6.81 8.37 -13.39
CA ALA A 39 -6.83 9.82 -13.24
C ALA A 39 -5.51 10.30 -12.61
N ASN A 40 -5.18 11.58 -12.72
CA ASN A 40 -4.05 12.19 -12.04
C ASN A 40 -4.45 13.56 -11.47
N PRO A 41 -4.35 13.80 -10.15
CA PRO A 41 -3.99 12.83 -9.10
C PRO A 41 -5.03 11.71 -9.01
N ASP A 42 -4.69 10.45 -8.81
CA ASP A 42 -5.69 9.36 -8.68
C ASP A 42 -6.20 9.12 -7.27
N MET A 43 -5.41 9.50 -6.26
CA MET A 43 -5.85 9.55 -4.87
C MET A 43 -6.33 10.98 -4.58
N TYR A 44 -7.58 11.26 -4.96
CA TYR A 44 -8.25 12.52 -4.68
C TYR A 44 -9.76 12.27 -4.52
N PRO A 45 -10.50 13.07 -3.73
CA PRO A 45 -11.94 12.90 -3.58
C PRO A 45 -12.68 12.78 -4.92
N GLY A 46 -13.52 11.76 -5.05
CA GLY A 46 -14.33 11.47 -6.23
C GLY A 46 -13.61 10.73 -7.35
N HIS A 47 -12.32 10.42 -7.20
CA HIS A 47 -11.55 9.72 -8.23
C HIS A 47 -11.66 8.20 -8.10
N PRO A 48 -11.58 7.44 -9.20
CA PRO A 48 -11.90 6.01 -9.21
C PRO A 48 -11.12 5.18 -8.19
N HIS A 49 -9.81 5.41 -8.04
CA HIS A 49 -8.99 4.68 -7.07
C HIS A 49 -9.28 5.07 -5.63
N SER A 50 -9.66 6.34 -5.39
CA SER A 50 -10.04 6.78 -4.05
C SER A 50 -11.36 6.16 -3.62
N GLN A 51 -12.36 6.18 -4.51
CA GLN A 51 -13.65 5.52 -4.29
C GLN A 51 -13.48 4.02 -4.04
N LEU A 52 -12.66 3.34 -4.86
CA LEU A 52 -12.35 1.93 -4.66
C LEU A 52 -11.74 1.64 -3.28
N LEU A 53 -10.83 2.50 -2.82
CA LEU A 53 -10.23 2.35 -1.49
C LEU A 53 -11.26 2.58 -0.37
N ALA A 54 -12.16 3.55 -0.52
CA ALA A 54 -13.25 3.79 0.41
C ALA A 54 -14.24 2.62 0.45
N GLU A 55 -14.53 2.00 -0.69
CA GLU A 55 -15.33 0.78 -0.78
C GLU A 55 -14.67 -0.37 -0.02
N TYR A 56 -13.37 -0.63 -0.26
CA TYR A 56 -12.63 -1.65 0.47
C TYR A 56 -12.61 -1.44 1.99
N ALA A 57 -12.54 -0.19 2.45
CA ALA A 57 -12.67 0.12 3.87
C ALA A 57 -14.08 -0.16 4.38
N THR A 58 -15.11 0.24 3.62
CA THR A 58 -16.52 0.04 3.99
C THR A 58 -16.88 -1.44 4.10
N GLU A 59 -16.43 -2.27 3.15
CA GLU A 59 -16.61 -3.73 3.17
C GLU A 59 -16.00 -4.40 4.42
N ARG A 60 -14.98 -3.77 5.01
CA ARG A 60 -14.29 -4.22 6.23
C ARG A 60 -14.87 -3.60 7.50
N GLY A 61 -15.91 -2.79 7.38
CA GLY A 61 -16.46 -2.02 8.51
C GLY A 61 -15.49 -0.95 9.05
N SER A 62 -14.51 -0.54 8.23
CA SER A 62 -13.49 0.43 8.60
C SER A 62 -13.96 1.86 8.31
N LYS A 63 -13.61 2.80 9.19
CA LYS A 63 -13.87 4.25 9.01
C LYS A 63 -12.72 4.97 8.35
N CYS A 64 -11.56 4.34 8.26
CA CYS A 64 -10.37 4.86 7.63
C CYS A 64 -9.80 3.84 6.63
N ALA A 65 -9.03 4.35 5.68
CA ALA A 65 -8.14 3.55 4.85
C ALA A 65 -6.76 4.22 4.80
N LEU A 66 -5.70 3.45 4.59
CA LEU A 66 -4.34 3.95 4.42
C LEU A 66 -3.83 3.60 3.02
N VAL A 67 -3.46 4.60 2.25
CA VAL A 67 -2.73 4.41 1.00
C VAL A 67 -1.28 4.85 1.17
N VAL A 68 -0.36 4.00 0.70
CA VAL A 68 1.08 4.28 0.77
C VAL A 68 1.72 4.54 -0.59
N HIS A 69 2.67 5.48 -0.61
CA HIS A 69 3.33 6.00 -1.81
C HIS A 69 4.84 6.15 -1.64
N PHE A 70 5.56 6.30 -2.74
CA PHE A 70 6.85 7.00 -2.74
C PHE A 70 6.62 8.51 -2.78
N ALA A 71 7.38 9.29 -2.01
CA ALA A 71 7.29 10.74 -1.97
C ALA A 71 7.74 11.42 -3.27
N GLY A 72 6.83 12.12 -3.94
CA GLY A 72 7.08 13.16 -4.94
C GLY A 72 6.72 14.53 -4.38
N ASP A 73 6.28 15.44 -5.25
CA ASP A 73 6.05 16.86 -4.89
C ASP A 73 4.77 17.12 -4.08
N SER A 74 3.92 16.11 -3.89
CA SER A 74 2.66 16.25 -3.15
C SER A 74 2.88 16.41 -1.64
N ASN A 75 1.89 16.98 -0.96
CA ASN A 75 1.85 17.06 0.49
C ASN A 75 1.19 15.86 1.18
N TYR A 76 0.67 14.89 0.41
CA TYR A 76 0.03 13.66 0.93
C TYR A 76 -1.02 14.01 1.99
N ARG A 77 -1.94 14.90 1.63
CA ARG A 77 -3.01 15.34 2.52
C ARG A 77 -4.08 14.27 2.54
N SER A 78 -4.41 13.81 3.74
CA SER A 78 -5.54 12.94 4.02
C SER A 78 -6.86 13.69 3.79
N TYR A 79 -7.91 12.98 3.42
CA TYR A 79 -9.21 13.57 3.06
C TYR A 79 -10.37 12.59 3.29
N MET A 80 -11.60 13.10 3.19
CA MET A 80 -12.81 12.27 3.21
C MET A 80 -13.17 11.85 1.79
N GLU A 81 -13.41 10.55 1.60
CA GLU A 81 -14.07 9.98 0.43
C GLU A 81 -15.39 9.35 0.91
N GLY A 82 -16.50 10.03 0.64
CA GLY A 82 -17.78 9.72 1.27
C GLY A 82 -17.66 9.72 2.81
N ASP A 83 -17.97 8.57 3.42
CA ASP A 83 -17.92 8.36 4.88
C ASP A 83 -16.59 7.76 5.38
N VAL A 84 -15.60 7.57 4.51
CA VAL A 84 -14.30 6.99 4.84
C VAL A 84 -13.21 8.07 4.81
N TYR A 85 -12.40 8.12 5.86
CA TYR A 85 -11.21 8.97 5.90
C TYR A 85 -10.02 8.26 5.26
N ILE A 86 -9.59 8.75 4.09
CA ILE A 86 -8.42 8.26 3.39
C ILE A 86 -7.19 8.95 3.96
N ILE A 87 -6.30 8.15 4.54
CA ILE A 87 -5.01 8.57 5.06
C ILE A 87 -3.97 8.35 3.98
N GLU A 88 -3.30 9.43 3.57
CA GLU A 88 -2.17 9.33 2.65
C GLU A 88 -0.84 9.36 3.39
N MET A 89 0.04 8.42 3.05
CA MET A 89 1.40 8.42 3.56
C MET A 89 2.40 8.08 2.48
N ALA A 90 3.50 8.80 2.46
CA ALA A 90 4.62 8.50 1.58
C ALA A 90 5.90 8.23 2.35
N PHE A 91 6.84 7.52 1.75
CA PHE A 91 8.21 7.46 2.23
C PHE A 91 9.15 8.23 1.31
N ILE A 92 10.19 8.80 1.91
CA ILE A 92 11.33 9.40 1.24
C ILE A 92 12.50 8.45 1.48
N ASP A 93 13.03 7.88 0.41
CA ASP A 93 14.27 7.10 0.47
C ASP A 93 15.48 8.03 0.46
N THR A 94 16.19 8.12 1.58
CA THR A 94 17.36 9.01 1.71
C THR A 94 18.61 8.48 1.01
N SER A 95 18.59 7.23 0.55
CA SER A 95 19.74 6.56 -0.08
C SER A 95 19.44 6.04 -1.49
N GLY A 96 18.20 6.20 -1.97
CA GLY A 96 17.77 5.79 -3.31
C GLY A 96 17.71 6.94 -4.32
N THR A 97 17.20 6.63 -5.51
CA THR A 97 17.05 7.57 -6.65
C THR A 97 15.81 8.48 -6.56
N GLY A 98 15.03 8.41 -5.47
CA GLY A 98 13.77 9.14 -5.38
C GLY A 98 12.61 8.48 -6.16
N ALA A 99 11.55 9.25 -6.41
CA ALA A 99 10.37 8.81 -7.17
C ALA A 99 10.61 8.75 -8.70
N GLU A 100 11.79 9.21 -9.14
CA GLU A 100 12.12 9.48 -10.55
C GLU A 100 12.78 8.29 -11.23
N GLY A 101 13.43 7.40 -10.47
CA GLY A 101 14.14 6.24 -11.01
C GLY A 101 13.25 5.00 -11.19
N PRO A 102 13.60 4.08 -12.10
CA PRO A 102 12.98 2.75 -12.14
C PRO A 102 13.19 2.03 -10.80
N THR A 103 12.20 1.24 -10.37
CA THR A 103 12.30 0.45 -9.13
C THR A 103 13.52 -0.45 -9.19
N ASP A 104 14.46 -0.27 -8.26
CA ASP A 104 15.57 -1.21 -8.07
C ASP A 104 15.04 -2.47 -7.39
N TYR A 105 14.75 -3.49 -8.20
CA TYR A 105 14.28 -4.79 -7.72
C TYR A 105 15.32 -5.53 -6.89
N MET A 106 16.61 -5.31 -7.15
CA MET A 106 17.68 -5.98 -6.39
C MET A 106 17.78 -5.38 -5.00
N ASP A 107 17.71 -4.05 -4.89
CA ASP A 107 17.62 -3.37 -3.61
C ASP A 107 16.31 -3.72 -2.88
N SER A 108 15.17 -3.75 -3.59
CA SER A 108 13.89 -4.20 -3.02
C SER A 108 13.96 -5.63 -2.49
N LEU A 109 14.69 -6.52 -3.18
CA LEU A 109 14.92 -7.90 -2.74
C LEU A 109 15.84 -7.95 -1.51
N LYS A 110 16.90 -7.13 -1.45
CA LYS A 110 17.76 -7.02 -0.27
C LYS A 110 16.99 -6.50 0.94
N LEU A 111 16.19 -5.46 0.76
CA LEU A 111 15.27 -4.95 1.77
C LEU A 111 14.28 -6.02 2.21
N ALA A 112 13.79 -6.83 1.28
CA ALA A 112 12.93 -7.94 1.61
C ALA A 112 13.64 -8.97 2.47
N PHE A 113 14.87 -9.40 2.15
CA PHE A 113 15.57 -10.43 2.91
C PHE A 113 16.16 -9.95 4.24
N PHE A 114 16.63 -8.71 4.30
CA PHE A 114 17.42 -8.21 5.42
C PHE A 114 16.74 -7.09 6.21
N GLY A 115 15.55 -6.68 5.80
CA GLY A 115 14.87 -5.52 6.36
C GLY A 115 15.43 -4.20 5.85
N VAL A 116 14.76 -3.11 6.22
CA VAL A 116 15.18 -1.74 5.88
C VAL A 116 16.17 -1.22 6.92
N PRO A 117 17.38 -0.78 6.52
CA PRO A 117 18.33 -0.17 7.44
C PRO A 117 17.74 1.04 8.16
N ASP A 118 18.09 1.19 9.44
CA ASP A 118 17.67 2.34 10.24
C ASP A 118 18.07 3.66 9.58
N GLY A 119 17.16 4.62 9.60
CA GLY A 119 17.37 5.96 9.04
C GLY A 119 17.28 6.06 7.51
N ARG A 120 17.10 4.94 6.78
CA ARG A 120 16.94 4.95 5.32
C ARG A 120 15.65 5.66 4.87
N TYR A 121 14.56 5.47 5.61
CA TYR A 121 13.26 6.04 5.26
C TYR A 121 12.86 7.16 6.21
N LYS A 122 12.46 8.29 5.62
CA LYS A 122 11.60 9.28 6.26
C LYS A 122 10.18 9.09 5.77
N PHE A 123 9.20 9.53 6.54
CA PHE A 123 7.78 9.37 6.23
C PHE A 123 7.14 10.74 6.08
N LYS A 124 6.22 10.91 5.15
CA LYS A 124 5.49 12.15 4.92
C LYS A 124 3.99 11.87 4.94
N ALA A 125 3.24 12.62 5.75
CA ALA A 125 1.78 12.57 5.81
C ALA A 125 1.25 13.94 6.25
N ASP A 126 0.17 14.43 5.66
CA ASP A 126 -0.46 15.73 5.96
C ASP A 126 0.55 16.90 5.97
N GLY A 127 1.51 16.89 5.05
CA GLY A 127 2.56 17.91 4.94
C GLY A 127 3.65 17.83 6.03
N GLN A 128 3.56 16.89 6.97
CA GLN A 128 4.56 16.68 8.02
C GLN A 128 5.54 15.58 7.62
N THR A 129 6.82 15.77 7.93
CA THR A 129 7.88 14.78 7.70
C THR A 129 8.36 14.20 9.03
N PHE A 130 8.40 12.87 9.12
CA PHE A 130 8.85 12.10 10.27
C PHE A 130 10.16 11.38 9.94
N ASN A 131 11.12 11.42 10.86
CA ASN A 131 12.42 10.78 10.66
C ASN A 131 12.44 9.29 11.00
N ASN A 132 11.37 8.76 11.58
CA ASN A 132 11.27 7.36 11.99
C ASN A 132 9.82 6.87 11.92
N TRP A 133 9.67 5.54 11.85
CA TRP A 133 8.37 4.90 11.76
C TRP A 133 7.52 5.12 13.01
N ASN A 134 8.11 5.10 14.21
CA ASN A 134 7.35 5.23 15.45
C ASN A 134 6.56 6.54 15.54
N ASP A 135 7.14 7.65 15.09
CA ASP A 135 6.45 8.94 15.11
C ASP A 135 5.40 9.05 14.00
N ALA A 136 5.71 8.55 12.79
CA ALA A 136 4.74 8.44 11.71
C ALA A 136 3.54 7.57 12.12
N ARG A 137 3.80 6.40 12.70
CA ARG A 137 2.81 5.44 13.21
C ARG A 137 1.88 6.09 14.24
N LYS A 138 2.44 6.86 15.19
CA LYS A 138 1.63 7.60 16.19
C LYS A 138 0.72 8.63 15.52
N HIS A 139 1.23 9.33 14.50
CA HIS A 139 0.45 10.30 13.74
C HIS A 139 -0.72 9.63 13.00
N ILE A 140 -0.46 8.55 12.25
CA ILE A 140 -1.50 7.77 11.55
C ILE A 140 -2.54 7.23 12.54
N LYS A 141 -2.10 6.66 13.67
CA LYS A 141 -3.01 6.19 14.72
C LYS A 141 -3.89 7.30 15.28
N LYS A 142 -3.33 8.50 15.48
CA LYS A 142 -4.08 9.67 15.95
C LYS A 142 -5.12 10.14 14.92
N LEU A 143 -4.75 10.17 13.63
CA LEU A 143 -5.69 10.49 12.56
C LEU A 143 -6.84 9.48 12.49
N ALA A 144 -6.52 8.19 12.53
CA ALA A 144 -7.53 7.15 12.45
C ALA A 144 -8.49 7.20 13.66
N ALA A 145 -7.95 7.33 14.88
CA ALA A 145 -8.76 7.45 16.09
C ALA A 145 -9.67 8.69 16.08
N LYS A 146 -9.17 9.83 15.59
CA LYS A 146 -9.97 11.07 15.45
C LYS A 146 -11.16 10.88 14.50
N ASN A 147 -11.01 10.02 13.49
CA ASN A 147 -12.04 9.72 12.51
C ASN A 147 -12.84 8.44 12.83
N GLY A 148 -12.79 7.99 14.09
CA GLY A 148 -13.66 6.90 14.57
C GLY A 148 -13.20 5.50 14.17
N GLN A 149 -11.95 5.32 13.74
CA GLN A 149 -11.42 3.99 13.44
C GLN A 149 -11.42 3.09 14.68
N GLN A 150 -11.95 1.88 14.51
CA GLN A 150 -11.84 0.79 15.47
C GLN A 150 -11.07 -0.36 14.82
N GLY A 151 -10.07 -0.89 15.54
CA GLY A 151 -9.22 -1.95 15.01
C GLY A 151 -8.25 -1.48 13.91
N PRO A 152 -7.69 -2.42 13.14
CA PRO A 152 -6.67 -2.15 12.13
C PRO A 152 -7.22 -1.36 10.95
N ILE A 153 -6.37 -0.50 10.35
CA ILE A 153 -6.71 0.32 9.18
C ILE A 153 -6.38 -0.48 7.91
N PRO A 154 -7.33 -0.75 6.99
CA PRO A 154 -7.04 -1.33 5.69
C PRO A 154 -5.97 -0.52 4.96
N MET A 155 -4.84 -1.16 4.67
CA MET A 155 -3.69 -0.55 4.04
C MET A 155 -3.48 -1.13 2.64
N VAL A 156 -3.34 -0.25 1.67
CA VAL A 156 -2.97 -0.58 0.29
C VAL A 156 -1.71 0.19 -0.11
N TRP A 157 -0.94 -0.36 -1.06
CA TRP A 157 -0.04 0.50 -1.82
C TRP A 157 -0.72 0.95 -3.11
N HIS A 158 -0.39 2.18 -3.49
CA HIS A 158 -0.94 2.86 -4.65
C HIS A 158 -0.90 2.04 -5.96
N GLY A 159 0.18 1.30 -6.18
CA GLY A 159 0.25 0.29 -7.23
C GLY A 159 0.61 0.79 -8.62
N THR A 160 0.52 2.08 -8.92
CA THR A 160 0.79 2.56 -10.29
C THR A 160 2.27 2.89 -10.51
N ALA A 161 2.77 2.60 -11.71
CA ALA A 161 4.16 2.81 -12.09
C ALA A 161 4.27 3.95 -13.12
N ARG A 162 5.35 4.75 -13.06
CA ARG A 162 5.63 5.79 -14.07
C ARG A 162 6.34 5.25 -15.31
N SER A 163 6.99 4.09 -15.20
CA SER A 163 7.76 3.48 -16.27
C SER A 163 7.73 1.94 -16.19
N GLY A 164 8.08 1.29 -17.29
CA GLY A 164 8.03 -0.17 -17.43
C GLY A 164 6.63 -0.70 -17.70
N ASN A 165 6.45 -2.01 -17.58
CA ASN A 165 5.16 -2.66 -17.74
C ASN A 165 4.34 -2.54 -16.45
N PRO A 166 3.25 -1.74 -16.41
CA PRO A 166 2.48 -1.51 -15.18
C PRO A 166 1.83 -2.78 -14.62
N ILE A 167 1.65 -3.83 -15.42
CA ILE A 167 1.14 -5.12 -14.94
C ILE A 167 2.16 -5.77 -13.99
N ILE A 168 3.44 -5.74 -14.38
CA ILE A 168 4.53 -6.41 -13.64
C ILE A 168 5.12 -5.49 -12.57
N VAL A 169 5.32 -4.21 -12.89
CA VAL A 169 5.91 -3.23 -11.99
C VAL A 169 4.91 -2.88 -10.89
N GLN A 170 5.32 -3.06 -9.63
CA GLN A 170 4.43 -2.94 -8.47
C GLN A 170 4.07 -1.50 -8.09
N GLY A 171 4.74 -0.52 -8.68
CA GLY A 171 4.51 0.89 -8.40
C GLY A 171 5.20 1.40 -7.13
N CYS A 172 5.02 2.69 -6.88
CA CYS A 172 5.90 3.45 -5.99
C CYS A 172 5.69 3.16 -4.49
N GLY A 173 4.48 2.80 -4.07
CA GLY A 173 4.17 2.52 -2.66
C GLY A 173 4.61 1.13 -2.16
N PHE A 174 5.04 0.24 -3.06
CA PHE A 174 5.32 -1.16 -2.73
C PHE A 174 6.38 -1.34 -1.62
N PRO A 175 7.54 -0.63 -1.64
CA PRO A 175 8.55 -0.80 -0.59
C PRO A 175 8.05 -0.36 0.80
N LEU A 176 7.26 0.72 0.87
CA LEU A 176 6.70 1.19 2.14
C LEU A 176 5.65 0.23 2.69
N TYR A 177 4.82 -0.36 1.83
CA TYR A 177 3.86 -1.37 2.25
C TYR A 177 4.56 -2.59 2.88
N PHE A 178 5.61 -3.09 2.23
CA PHE A 178 6.43 -4.17 2.77
C PHE A 178 7.04 -3.78 4.12
N TYR A 179 7.64 -2.58 4.20
CA TYR A 179 8.26 -2.08 5.41
C TYR A 179 7.29 -1.99 6.59
N ILE A 180 6.12 -1.39 6.41
CA ILE A 180 5.11 -1.28 7.49
C ILE A 180 4.65 -2.66 7.92
N THR A 181 4.37 -3.55 6.96
CA THR A 181 3.93 -4.91 7.27
C THR A 181 5.00 -5.67 8.07
N TRP A 182 6.28 -5.48 7.73
CA TRP A 182 7.40 -6.02 8.51
C TRP A 182 7.48 -5.42 9.91
N GLN A 183 7.31 -4.11 10.05
CA GLN A 183 7.37 -3.45 11.35
C GLN A 183 6.22 -3.87 12.28
N GLU A 184 5.01 -4.03 11.74
CA GLU A 184 3.83 -4.42 12.53
C GLU A 184 3.79 -5.93 12.82
N TYR A 185 4.20 -6.74 11.85
CA TYR A 185 3.94 -8.19 11.87
C TYR A 185 5.17 -9.07 11.69
N GLY A 186 6.35 -8.50 11.50
CA GLY A 186 7.58 -9.26 11.28
C GLY A 186 7.71 -9.83 9.85
N PRO A 187 8.86 -10.48 9.58
CA PRO A 187 9.29 -10.83 8.23
C PRO A 187 8.35 -11.81 7.52
N VAL A 188 7.95 -12.89 8.21
CA VAL A 188 7.17 -13.97 7.57
C VAL A 188 5.80 -13.46 7.13
N ALA A 189 5.13 -12.67 7.98
CA ALA A 189 3.86 -12.03 7.63
C ALA A 189 4.03 -11.03 6.49
N ALA A 190 5.10 -10.22 6.50
CA ALA A 190 5.41 -9.28 5.43
C ALA A 190 5.50 -9.96 4.06
N TYR A 191 6.22 -11.09 3.96
CA TYR A 191 6.30 -11.87 2.72
C TYR A 191 4.93 -12.39 2.28
N TYR A 192 4.18 -12.99 3.20
CA TYR A 192 2.86 -13.53 2.90
C TYR A 192 1.91 -12.44 2.36
N TYR A 193 1.79 -11.32 3.06
CA TYR A 193 0.90 -10.21 2.67
C TYR A 193 1.35 -9.48 1.42
N THR A 194 2.66 -9.48 1.14
CA THR A 194 3.20 -8.91 -0.09
C THR A 194 2.83 -9.77 -1.29
N ILE A 195 3.06 -11.09 -1.21
CA ILE A 195 2.67 -12.02 -2.28
C ILE A 195 1.16 -12.00 -2.50
N LYS A 196 0.38 -12.07 -1.41
CA LYS A 196 -1.07 -11.94 -1.46
C LYS A 196 -1.46 -10.62 -2.14
N GLY A 197 -0.86 -9.51 -1.72
CA GLY A 197 -1.16 -8.17 -2.23
C GLY A 197 -0.85 -7.99 -3.71
N ILE A 198 0.22 -8.62 -4.22
CA ILE A 198 0.59 -8.61 -5.65
C ILE A 198 -0.49 -9.29 -6.48
N LEU A 199 -1.10 -10.35 -5.94
CA LEU A 199 -2.14 -11.13 -6.60
C LEU A 199 -3.54 -10.51 -6.46
N THR A 200 -3.81 -9.74 -5.40
CA THR A 200 -5.10 -9.08 -5.14
C THR A 200 -5.72 -8.41 -6.37
N PRO A 201 -5.02 -7.56 -7.14
CA PRO A 201 -5.66 -6.85 -8.27
C PRO A 201 -6.07 -7.79 -9.41
N TYR A 202 -5.43 -8.95 -9.53
CA TYR A 202 -5.78 -9.95 -10.54
C TYR A 202 -7.01 -10.77 -10.17
N LEU A 203 -7.41 -10.76 -8.90
CA LEU A 203 -8.51 -11.59 -8.40
C LEU A 203 -9.74 -10.75 -8.06
N ASN A 204 -9.55 -9.58 -7.45
CA ASN A 204 -10.61 -8.88 -6.74
C ASN A 204 -10.87 -7.44 -7.23
N LEU A 205 -10.08 -6.92 -8.18
CA LEU A 205 -10.22 -5.54 -8.62
C LEU A 205 -11.39 -5.39 -9.62
N PRO A 206 -12.39 -4.53 -9.35
CA PRO A 206 -13.55 -4.38 -10.22
C PRO A 206 -13.19 -3.96 -11.65
N PHE A 207 -12.25 -3.03 -11.79
CA PHE A 207 -11.71 -2.56 -13.07
C PHE A 207 -10.65 -3.47 -13.71
N ARG A 208 -10.39 -4.68 -13.16
CA ARG A 208 -9.26 -5.54 -13.58
C ARG A 208 -9.23 -5.75 -15.08
N ASN A 209 -10.36 -6.15 -15.65
CA ASN A 209 -10.41 -6.47 -17.08
C ASN A 209 -10.16 -5.23 -17.93
N TYR A 210 -10.69 -4.08 -17.52
CA TYR A 210 -10.48 -2.81 -18.21
C TYR A 210 -9.01 -2.38 -18.13
N GLU A 211 -8.43 -2.38 -16.93
CA GLU A 211 -7.03 -2.04 -16.68
C GLU A 211 -6.07 -2.97 -17.43
N LEU A 212 -6.31 -4.28 -17.44
CA LEU A 212 -5.46 -5.24 -18.16
C LEU A 212 -5.56 -5.09 -19.68
N GLN A 213 -6.76 -4.85 -20.21
CA GLN A 213 -6.96 -4.70 -21.66
C GLN A 213 -6.42 -3.38 -22.20
N HIS A 214 -6.48 -2.31 -21.40
CA HIS A 214 -6.07 -0.97 -21.81
C HIS A 214 -4.77 -0.52 -21.13
N ALA A 215 -4.01 -1.44 -20.52
CA ALA A 215 -2.84 -1.11 -19.70
C ALA A 215 -1.83 -0.23 -20.45
N SER A 216 -1.52 -0.57 -21.69
CA SER A 216 -0.57 0.19 -22.52
C SER A 216 -1.07 1.59 -22.87
N GLU A 217 -2.37 1.71 -23.16
CA GLU A 217 -3.03 2.98 -23.52
C GLU A 217 -3.13 3.91 -22.30
N LEU A 218 -3.60 3.38 -21.16
CA LEU A 218 -3.70 4.13 -19.91
C LEU A 218 -2.32 4.55 -19.40
N GLN A 219 -1.30 3.70 -19.55
CA GLN A 219 0.08 4.06 -19.25
C GLN A 219 0.58 5.19 -20.17
N TYR A 220 0.23 5.15 -21.46
CA TYR A 220 0.56 6.21 -22.40
C TYR A 220 -0.10 7.54 -21.99
N TYR A 221 -1.39 7.54 -21.67
CA TYR A 221 -2.10 8.73 -21.23
C TYR A 221 -1.53 9.30 -19.94
N TYR A 222 -1.16 8.45 -18.99
CA TYR A 222 -0.52 8.89 -17.76
C TYR A 222 0.84 9.55 -18.03
N THR A 223 1.70 8.94 -18.83
CA THR A 223 3.06 9.48 -19.10
C THR A 223 3.06 10.69 -20.02
N HIS A 224 1.95 10.98 -20.70
CA HIS A 224 1.77 12.14 -21.57
C HIS A 224 0.81 13.19 -20.99
N HIS A 225 0.54 13.15 -19.66
CA HIS A 225 -0.29 14.15 -18.97
C HIS A 225 -1.74 14.26 -19.48
N MET A 226 -2.23 13.23 -20.17
CA MET A 226 -3.58 13.20 -20.73
C MET A 226 -4.64 12.76 -19.69
N LEU A 227 -4.20 12.27 -18.53
CA LEU A 227 -5.04 11.94 -17.38
C LEU A 227 -5.02 13.03 -16.30
N ASP A 228 -4.41 14.19 -16.56
CA ASP A 228 -4.31 15.27 -15.58
C ASP A 228 -5.67 15.98 -15.47
N TYR A 229 -6.38 15.77 -14.37
CA TYR A 229 -7.62 16.45 -14.05
C TYR A 229 -7.29 17.78 -13.37
N GLN A 230 -7.91 18.88 -13.84
CA GLN A 230 -7.78 20.23 -13.27
C GLN A 230 -8.73 20.44 -12.09
#